data_AF-I4IL24-F1
#
_entry.id   AF-I4IL24-F1
#
_cell.length_a   1.000
_cell.length_b   1.000
_cell.length_c   1.000
_cell.angle_alpha   90.00
_cell.angle_beta   90.00
_cell.angle_gamma   90.00
#
_symmetry.space_group_name_H-M   'P 1'
#
loop_
_entity.id
_entity.type
_entity.pdbx_description
1 polymer ?
#
loop_
_entity_poly.entity_id
_entity_poly.type
_entity_poly.pdbx_seq_one_letter_code
_entity_poly.pdbx_strand_id
1 'polypeptide(L)'
;MGLVRRSDNIVTYYGDLEKKMILLNYCEKALQKAQYKRLNDGTWFAEIEGFQGVWGNGLTVEECRQDLLEVLEEWIILKLQDGDPLPIIDGLEIKVTTVAEV
;
A
#
# COMPACT_ATOMS: atom_id res chain seq x y z
N MET A 1 12.03 -12.05 12.88
CA MET A 1 12.97 -11.98 14.03
C MET A 1 13.29 -10.52 14.33
N GLY A 2 12.45 -9.83 15.11
CA GLY A 2 12.78 -8.49 15.61
C GLY A 2 13.75 -8.62 16.79
N LEU A 3 14.83 -7.86 16.82
CA LEU A 3 15.76 -7.89 17.96
C LEU A 3 15.06 -7.33 19.20
N VAL A 4 14.68 -8.22 20.12
CA VAL A 4 14.11 -7.85 21.42
C VAL A 4 15.25 -7.42 22.34
N ARG A 5 15.52 -6.11 22.43
CA ARG A 5 16.40 -5.59 23.49
C ARG A 5 15.58 -5.25 24.72
N ARG A 6 15.78 -6.05 25.77
CA ARG A 6 15.15 -5.91 27.08
C ARG A 6 16.05 -5.03 27.96
N SER A 7 15.85 -3.72 27.92
CA SER A 7 16.36 -2.79 28.93
C SER A 7 15.23 -1.81 29.22
N ASP A 8 14.66 -1.94 30.42
CA ASP A 8 13.68 -1.05 31.05
C ASP A 8 12.31 -0.94 30.36
N ASN A 9 11.43 -1.90 30.65
CA ASN A 9 9.95 -1.85 30.52
C ASN A 9 9.29 -1.34 29.21
N ILE A 10 10.04 -1.14 28.13
CA ILE A 10 9.52 -0.81 26.81
C ILE A 10 9.92 -1.93 25.85
N VAL A 11 8.94 -2.75 25.45
CA VAL A 11 9.12 -3.68 24.33
C VAL A 11 9.20 -2.83 23.06
N THR A 12 10.37 -2.76 22.45
CA THR A 12 10.59 -1.97 21.24
C THR A 12 10.39 -2.84 20.00
N TYR A 13 9.27 -2.62 19.29
CA TYR A 13 8.88 -3.32 18.05
C TYR A 13 9.48 -2.64 16.80
N TYR A 14 10.79 -2.42 16.78
CA TYR A 14 11.43 -1.69 15.66
C TYR A 14 11.13 -2.34 14.29
N GLY A 15 11.06 -3.68 14.22
CA GLY A 15 10.82 -4.39 12.96
C GLY A 15 9.37 -4.37 12.46
N ASP A 16 8.38 -4.05 13.30
CA ASP A 16 6.98 -3.93 12.86
C ASP A 16 6.67 -2.51 12.38
N LEU A 17 7.21 -1.51 13.11
CA LEU A 17 7.14 -0.10 12.72
C LEU A 17 7.85 0.18 11.39
N GLU A 18 9.03 -0.42 11.16
CA GLU A 18 9.76 -0.30 9.90
C GLU A 18 8.95 -0.83 8.71
N LYS A 19 8.33 -2.01 8.87
CA LYS A 19 7.47 -2.59 7.83
C LYS A 19 6.24 -1.74 7.55
N LYS A 20 5.58 -1.24 8.60
CA LYS A 20 4.44 -0.32 8.45
C LYS A 20 4.85 0.93 7.67
N MET A 21 6.01 1.50 7.98
CA MET A 21 6.52 2.68 7.26
C MET A 21 6.84 2.39 5.78
N ILE A 22 7.36 1.21 5.46
CA ILE A 22 7.62 0.81 4.07
C ILE A 22 6.31 0.70 3.28
N LEU A 23 5.28 0.08 3.85
CA LEU A 23 3.99 -0.08 3.18
C LEU A 23 3.28 1.27 2.98
N LEU A 24 3.29 2.14 4.00
CA LEU A 24 2.73 3.49 3.88
C LEU A 24 3.41 4.28 2.75
N ASN A 25 4.75 4.28 2.71
CA ASN A 25 5.52 4.96 1.66
C ASN A 25 5.22 4.38 0.26
N TYR A 26 5.00 3.06 0.17
CA TYR A 26 4.59 2.42 -1.09
C TYR A 26 3.22 2.90 -1.55
N CYS A 27 2.22 2.91 -0.66
CA CYS A 27 0.89 3.42 -0.97
C CYS A 27 0.91 4.89 -1.37
N GLU A 28 1.66 5.73 -0.63
CA GLU A 28 1.83 7.16 -0.96
C GLU A 28 2.43 7.36 -2.36
N LYS A 29 3.50 6.63 -2.70
CA LYS A 29 4.11 6.68 -4.03
C LYS A 29 3.18 6.17 -5.13
N ALA A 30 2.37 5.15 -4.85
CA ALA A 30 1.36 4.66 -5.80
C ALA A 30 0.28 5.72 -6.06
N LEU A 31 -0.26 6.33 -4.99
CA LEU A 31 -1.27 7.39 -5.09
C LEU A 31 -0.76 8.64 -5.82
N GLN A 32 0.52 8.99 -5.69
CA GLN A 32 1.12 10.08 -6.47
C GLN A 32 1.08 9.84 -7.99
N LYS A 33 0.93 8.59 -8.42
CA LYS A 33 0.79 8.21 -9.83
C LYS A 33 -0.67 8.03 -10.26
N ALA A 34 -1.63 8.29 -9.37
CA ALA A 34 -3.05 8.16 -9.68
C ALA A 34 -3.46 9.17 -10.78
N GLN A 35 -4.22 8.68 -11.74
CA GLN A 35 -4.79 9.47 -12.82
C GLN A 35 -6.26 9.73 -12.54
N TYR A 36 -6.62 10.99 -12.35
CA TYR A 36 -7.99 11.41 -12.05
C TYR A 36 -8.73 11.83 -13.32
N LYS A 37 -9.99 11.41 -13.44
CA LYS A 37 -10.90 11.73 -14.53
C LYS A 37 -12.25 12.15 -13.95
N ARG A 38 -12.82 13.24 -14.47
CA ARG A 38 -14.21 13.63 -14.16
C ARG A 38 -15.14 12.90 -15.12
N LEU A 39 -16.16 12.22 -14.60
CA LEU A 39 -17.13 11.47 -15.39
C LEU A 39 -18.36 12.33 -15.74
N ASN A 40 -19.15 11.86 -16.70
CA ASN A 40 -20.32 12.57 -17.23
C ASN A 40 -21.45 12.76 -16.19
N ASP A 41 -21.53 11.87 -15.20
CA ASP A 41 -22.49 11.94 -14.09
C ASP A 41 -22.04 12.89 -12.96
N GLY A 42 -20.88 13.53 -13.11
CA GLY A 42 -20.32 14.43 -12.11
C GLY A 42 -19.63 13.72 -10.96
N THR A 43 -19.27 12.44 -11.10
CA THR A 43 -18.35 11.75 -10.18
C THR A 43 -16.90 11.90 -10.63
N TRP A 44 -15.97 11.63 -9.72
CA TRP A 44 -14.55 11.46 -9.99
C TRP A 44 -14.21 9.98 -10.04
N PHE A 45 -13.41 9.60 -11.03
CA PHE A 45 -12.78 8.30 -11.15
C PHE A 45 -11.27 8.47 -11.04
N ALA A 46 -10.58 7.52 -10.40
CA ALA A 46 -9.14 7.46 -10.37
C ALA A 46 -8.64 6.03 -10.54
N GLU A 47 -7.49 5.87 -11.20
CA GLU A 47 -6.80 4.59 -11.37
C GLU A 47 -5.30 4.79 -11.27
N ILE A 48 -4.54 3.72 -11.00
CA ILE A 48 -3.08 3.75 -10.97
C ILE A 48 -2.56 2.87 -12.11
N GLU A 49 -1.81 3.46 -13.03
CA GLU A 49 -1.22 2.72 -14.15
C GLU A 49 -0.30 1.60 -13.64
N GLY A 50 -0.48 0.39 -14.19
CA GLY A 50 0.26 -0.80 -13.77
C GLY A 50 -0.37 -1.57 -12.60
N PHE A 51 -1.42 -1.04 -11.96
CA PHE A 51 -2.15 -1.70 -10.87
C PHE A 51 -3.50 -2.20 -11.38
N GLN A 52 -3.47 -3.33 -12.07
CA GLN A 52 -4.67 -3.89 -12.72
C GLN A 52 -5.76 -4.19 -11.68
N GLY A 53 -6.94 -3.62 -11.88
CA GLY A 53 -8.08 -3.75 -10.98
C GLY A 53 -8.11 -2.73 -9.82
N VAL A 54 -7.12 -1.85 -9.70
CA VAL A 54 -7.08 -0.79 -8.68
C VAL A 54 -7.62 0.51 -9.26
N TRP A 55 -8.82 0.86 -8.83
CA TRP A 55 -9.48 2.12 -9.16
C TRP A 55 -10.38 2.55 -8.01
N GLY A 56 -10.74 3.83 -7.98
CA GLY A 56 -11.66 4.40 -7.00
C GLY A 56 -12.60 5.42 -7.63
N ASN A 57 -13.70 5.71 -6.94
CA ASN A 57 -14.74 6.64 -7.38
C ASN A 57 -15.29 7.48 -6.21
N GLY A 58 -15.71 8.71 -6.47
CA GLY A 58 -16.30 9.57 -5.43
C GLY A 58 -17.01 10.80 -5.98
N LEU A 59 -17.82 11.48 -5.16
CA LEU A 59 -18.45 12.74 -5.57
C LEU A 59 -17.42 13.87 -5.61
N THR A 60 -16.41 13.77 -4.74
CA THR A 60 -15.27 14.69 -4.64
C THR A 60 -13.93 14.01 -4.94
N VAL A 61 -12.88 14.80 -5.18
CA VAL A 61 -11.51 14.27 -5.40
C VAL A 61 -11.02 13.54 -4.15
N GLU A 62 -11.23 14.12 -2.97
CA GLU A 62 -10.87 13.51 -1.68
C GLU A 62 -11.55 12.17 -1.46
N GLU A 63 -12.86 12.05 -1.72
CA GLU A 63 -13.58 10.79 -1.61
C GLU A 63 -13.04 9.75 -2.59
N CYS A 64 -12.82 10.13 -3.85
CA CYS A 64 -12.25 9.25 -4.86
C CYS A 64 -10.82 8.79 -4.50
N ARG A 65 -10.01 9.68 -3.90
CA ARG A 65 -8.67 9.33 -3.40
C ARG A 65 -8.74 8.37 -2.22
N GLN A 66 -9.71 8.54 -1.33
CA GLN A 66 -9.91 7.66 -0.18
C GLN A 66 -10.34 6.25 -0.63
N ASP A 67 -11.29 6.17 -1.55
CA ASP A 67 -11.77 4.92 -2.16
C ASP A 67 -10.63 4.21 -2.90
N LEU A 68 -9.84 4.95 -3.68
CA LEU A 68 -8.65 4.40 -4.36
C LEU A 68 -7.61 3.83 -3.39
N LEU A 69 -7.39 4.49 -2.24
CA LEU A 69 -6.45 4.01 -1.22
C LEU A 69 -6.95 2.70 -0.59
N GLU A 70 -8.24 2.62 -0.26
CA GLU A 70 -8.86 1.41 0.30
C GLU A 70 -8.69 0.22 -0.64
N VAL A 71 -9.06 0.39 -1.92
CA VAL A 71 -8.89 -0.65 -2.94
C VAL A 71 -7.41 -1.02 -3.14
N LEU A 72 -6.49 -0.05 -3.09
CA LEU A 72 -5.06 -0.31 -3.20
C LEU A 72 -4.54 -1.15 -2.02
N GLU A 73 -4.94 -0.84 -0.79
CA GLU A 73 -4.52 -1.59 0.40
C GLU A 73 -5.01 -3.05 0.35
N GLU A 74 -6.27 -3.26 0.01
CA GLU A 74 -6.85 -4.60 -0.18
C GLU A 74 -6.14 -5.37 -1.30
N TRP A 75 -5.90 -4.71 -2.43
CA TRP A 75 -5.19 -5.30 -3.56
C TRP A 75 -3.77 -5.74 -3.18
N ILE A 76 -3.04 -4.91 -2.41
CA ILE A 76 -1.70 -5.28 -1.91
C ILE A 76 -1.79 -6.51 -1.01
N ILE A 77 -2.75 -6.55 -0.08
CA ILE A 77 -2.92 -7.70 0.82
C ILE A 77 -3.14 -8.99 0.02
N LEU A 78 -4.02 -8.96 -0.99
CA LEU A 78 -4.27 -10.12 -1.86
C LEU A 78 -3.01 -10.56 -2.60
N LYS A 79 -2.28 -9.62 -3.21
CA LYS A 79 -1.01 -9.92 -3.90
C LYS A 79 0.00 -10.58 -2.98
N LEU A 80 0.14 -10.07 -1.76
CA LEU A 80 1.07 -10.62 -0.78
C LEU A 80 0.65 -12.01 -0.28
N GLN A 81 -0.66 -12.26 -0.12
CA GLN A 81 -1.19 -13.58 0.27
C GLN A 81 -0.96 -14.63 -0.82
N ASP A 82 -1.16 -14.26 -2.09
CA ASP A 82 -0.97 -15.15 -3.23
C ASP A 82 0.51 -15.34 -3.60
N GLY A 83 1.42 -14.54 -3.01
CA GLY A 83 2.84 -14.52 -3.35
C GLY A 83 3.14 -13.88 -4.70
N ASP A 84 2.18 -13.09 -5.22
CA ASP A 84 2.33 -12.35 -6.46
C ASP A 84 3.29 -11.17 -6.29
N PRO A 85 4.07 -10.83 -7.34
CA PRO A 85 4.93 -9.67 -7.30
C PRO A 85 4.12 -8.37 -7.30
N LEU A 86 4.53 -7.42 -6.47
CA LEU A 86 4.04 -6.05 -6.51
C LEU A 86 4.82 -5.23 -7.56
N PRO A 87 4.17 -4.27 -8.27
CA PRO A 87 4.85 -3.35 -9.17
C PRO A 87 5.95 -2.56 -8.45
N ILE A 88 7.07 -2.31 -9.13
CA ILE A 88 8.13 -1.45 -8.60
C ILE A 88 7.73 0.01 -8.80
N ILE A 89 7.73 0.80 -7.73
CA ILE A 89 7.37 2.22 -7.76
C ILE A 89 8.58 3.07 -7.37
N ASP A 90 9.14 3.82 -8.31
CA ASP A 90 10.29 4.72 -8.06
C ASP A 90 11.47 4.01 -7.39
N GLY A 91 11.78 2.79 -7.85
CA GLY A 91 12.82 1.94 -7.29
C GLY A 91 12.45 1.25 -5.97
N LEU A 92 11.27 1.50 -5.41
CA LEU A 92 10.77 0.78 -4.25
C LEU A 92 10.19 -0.57 -4.69
N GLU A 93 10.78 -1.64 -4.18
CA GLU A 93 10.34 -3.02 -4.38
C GLU A 93 9.96 -3.62 -3.02
N ILE A 94 8.78 -4.22 -2.93
CA ILE A 94 8.34 -4.98 -1.76
C ILE A 94 8.45 -6.47 -2.10
N LYS A 95 9.22 -7.20 -1.30
CA LYS A 95 9.35 -8.66 -1.37
C LYS A 95 9.03 -9.25 -0.01
N VAL A 96 8.17 -10.27 -0.01
CA VAL A 96 7.91 -11.07 1.18
C VAL A 96 8.77 -12.32 1.12
N THR A 97 9.55 -12.54 2.18
CA THR A 97 10.34 -13.76 2.36
C THR A 97 9.88 -14.43 3.64
N THR A 98 9.70 -15.76 3.59
CA THR A 98 9.47 -16.54 4.79
C THR A 98 10.76 -16.56 5.62
N VAL A 99 10.66 -16.11 6.87
CA VAL A 99 11.76 -16.29 7.82
C VAL A 99 11.58 -17.69 8.37
N ALA A 100 12.44 -18.63 7.97
CA ALA A 100 12.47 -19.93 8.61
C ALA A 100 12.75 -19.72 10.10
N GLU A 101 11.80 -20.11 10.95
CA GLU A 101 12.03 -20.21 12.38
C GLU A 101 13.02 -21.37 12.59
N VAL A 102 14.21 -21.04 13.09
CA VAL A 102 15.25 -22.01 13.49
C VAL A 102 15.14 -22.24 14.98
#